data_AF-A0A959M8P2-F1
#
_entry.id   AF-A0A959M8P2-F1
#
_cell.length_a   1.000
_cell.length_b   1.000
_cell.length_c   1.000
_cell.angle_alpha   90.00
_cell.angle_beta   90.00
_cell.angle_gamma   90.00
#
_symmetry.space_group_name_H-M   'P 1'
#
loop_
_entity.id
_entity.type
_entity.pdbx_description
1 polymer ?
#
loop_
_entity_poly.entity_id
_entity_poly.type
_entity_poly.pdbx_seq_one_letter_code
_entity_poly.pdbx_strand_id
1 'polypeptide(L)'
;MNRLLLFFLLLCTGIVSNGQAIYPYQDIKLEKPSDYIETEPFALSAANYVLTTTFDAESISRQNAVKFLADWVSGAKKYNFYMQNVAEYIRSDIDLLSLFIAAMAKYNLEHKQNPADALTVEKNACRMVLDYCNKPANKFNLKKKFRKKLEENAVPTN
;
A
#
# COMPACT_ATOMS: atom_id res chain seq x y z
N MET A 1 14.19 50.48 5.77
CA MET A 1 12.92 49.70 5.75
C MET A 1 12.95 48.45 4.86
N ASN A 2 13.91 48.25 3.95
CA ASN A 2 13.91 47.09 3.04
C ASN A 2 14.47 45.78 3.63
N ARG A 3 15.12 45.80 4.80
CA ARG A 3 15.64 44.59 5.46
C ARG A 3 14.65 43.91 6.41
N LEU A 4 13.64 44.64 6.89
CA LEU A 4 12.58 44.06 7.73
C LEU A 4 11.57 43.25 6.91
N LEU A 5 11.37 43.62 5.64
CA LEU A 5 10.45 42.93 4.72
C LEU A 5 10.97 41.53 4.30
N LEU A 6 12.30 41.34 4.27
CA LEU A 6 12.94 40.06 3.97
C LEU A 6 12.79 39.03 5.10
N PHE A 7 12.70 39.47 6.36
CA PHE A 7 12.46 38.57 7.49
C PHE A 7 11.02 38.06 7.56
N PHE A 8 10.05 38.82 7.05
CA PHE A 8 8.64 38.42 7.05
C PHE A 8 8.33 37.38 5.96
N LEU A 9 9.07 37.40 4.84
CA LEU A 9 8.86 36.45 3.74
C LEU A 9 9.39 35.03 4.07
N LEU A 10 10.34 34.90 5.00
CA LEU A 10 10.95 33.60 5.36
C LEU A 10 10.11 32.76 6.34
N LEU A 11 9.05 33.34 6.93
CA LEU A 11 8.19 32.66 7.91
C LEU A 11 7.03 31.86 7.28
N CYS A 12 6.82 31.97 5.97
CA CYS A 12 5.69 31.36 5.27
C CYS A 12 5.99 29.99 4.63
N THR A 13 7.20 29.44 4.74
CA THR A 13 7.44 28.03 4.40
C THR A 13 6.96 27.15 5.55
N GLY A 14 5.64 27.11 5.72
CA GLY A 14 4.97 26.22 6.66
C GLY A 14 5.36 24.78 6.35
N ILE A 15 5.83 24.09 7.38
CA ILE A 15 6.08 22.65 7.37
C ILE A 15 4.74 21.98 7.02
N VAL A 16 4.60 21.51 5.78
CA VAL A 16 3.50 20.61 5.41
C VAL A 16 3.75 19.26 6.08
N SER A 17 3.31 19.16 7.34
CA SER A 17 3.23 17.88 8.02
C SER A 17 2.18 17.04 7.29
N ASN A 18 2.63 16.13 6.43
CA ASN A 18 1.77 15.13 5.80
C ASN A 18 1.42 14.08 6.85
N GLY A 19 0.57 14.44 7.81
CA GLY A 19 -0.11 13.46 8.65
C GLY A 19 -1.12 12.73 7.78
N GLN A 20 -0.78 11.53 7.30
CA GLN A 20 -1.76 10.68 6.63
C GLN A 20 -2.91 10.42 7.60
N ALA A 21 -4.14 10.61 7.14
CA ALA A 21 -5.31 10.29 7.94
C ALA A 21 -5.30 8.79 8.26
N ILE A 22 -5.14 8.45 9.54
CA ILE A 22 -5.30 7.07 10.01
C ILE A 22 -6.79 6.91 10.33
N TYR A 23 -7.47 6.10 9.53
CA TYR A 23 -8.86 5.75 9.76
C TYR A 23 -8.98 4.66 10.83
N PRO A 24 -10.12 4.58 11.54
CA PRO A 24 -10.44 3.48 12.43
C PRO A 24 -10.79 2.22 11.61
N TYR A 25 -9.80 1.63 10.92
CA TYR A 25 -10.00 0.51 10.00
C TYR A 25 -10.71 -0.70 10.65
N GLN A 26 -10.51 -0.90 11.95
CA GLN A 26 -11.15 -1.97 12.73
C GLN A 26 -12.68 -1.83 12.86
N ASP A 27 -13.21 -0.62 12.68
CA ASP A 27 -14.63 -0.32 12.84
C ASP A 27 -15.39 -0.35 11.49
N ILE A 28 -14.68 -0.57 10.38
CA ILE A 28 -15.24 -0.63 9.04
C ILE A 28 -15.85 -2.02 8.80
N LYS A 29 -17.13 -2.05 8.45
CA LYS A 29 -17.90 -3.28 8.22
C LYS A 29 -17.82 -3.73 6.76
N LEU A 30 -17.73 -5.04 6.58
CA LEU A 30 -17.69 -5.75 5.28
C LEU A 30 -18.66 -6.95 5.33
N GLU A 31 -19.93 -6.68 5.57
CA GLU A 31 -20.98 -7.68 5.82
C GLU A 31 -21.80 -8.01 4.56
N LYS A 32 -22.05 -7.02 3.70
CA LYS A 32 -22.84 -7.16 2.46
C LYS A 32 -22.00 -6.83 1.22
N PRO A 33 -22.39 -7.33 0.02
CA PRO A 33 -21.65 -7.05 -1.21
C PRO A 33 -21.44 -5.56 -1.52
N SER A 34 -22.38 -4.68 -1.13
CA SER A 34 -22.23 -3.24 -1.37
C SER A 34 -21.15 -2.59 -0.50
N ASP A 35 -20.85 -3.17 0.67
CA ASP A 35 -19.83 -2.62 1.57
C ASP A 35 -18.46 -2.57 0.89
N TYR A 36 -18.11 -3.59 0.09
CA TYR A 36 -16.82 -3.63 -0.61
C TYR A 36 -16.66 -2.52 -1.65
N ILE A 37 -17.78 -2.01 -2.21
CA ILE A 37 -17.77 -0.87 -3.13
C ILE A 37 -17.76 0.44 -2.33
N GLU A 38 -18.62 0.56 -1.32
CA GLU A 38 -18.74 1.75 -0.46
C GLU A 38 -17.43 2.04 0.31
N THR A 39 -16.64 1.00 0.60
CA THR A 39 -15.39 1.09 1.35
C THR A 39 -14.12 1.14 0.49
N GLU A 40 -14.23 1.19 -0.85
CA GLU A 40 -13.10 1.40 -1.77
C GLU A 40 -12.16 2.55 -1.33
N PRO A 41 -12.65 3.74 -0.88
CA PRO A 41 -11.78 4.82 -0.43
C PRO A 41 -10.95 4.45 0.79
N PHE A 42 -11.51 3.68 1.72
CA PHE A 42 -10.80 3.22 2.91
C PHE A 42 -9.78 2.14 2.57
N ALA A 43 -10.10 1.24 1.64
CA ALA A 43 -9.15 0.24 1.14
C ALA A 43 -7.95 0.92 0.48
N LEU A 44 -8.17 1.96 -0.32
CA LEU A 44 -7.09 2.74 -0.92
C LEU A 44 -6.27 3.47 0.15
N SER A 45 -6.93 4.05 1.16
CA SER A 45 -6.24 4.69 2.29
C SER A 45 -5.37 3.72 3.08
N ALA A 46 -5.88 2.54 3.41
CA ALA A 46 -5.13 1.51 4.10
C ALA A 46 -3.92 1.05 3.27
N ALA A 47 -4.10 0.85 1.96
CA ALA A 47 -3.02 0.44 1.07
C ALA A 47 -1.93 1.52 0.98
N ASN A 48 -2.34 2.79 0.87
CA ASN A 48 -1.42 3.91 0.89
C ASN A 48 -0.64 3.98 2.21
N TYR A 49 -1.33 3.87 3.34
CA TYR A 49 -0.70 3.87 4.67
C TYR A 49 0.39 2.79 4.74
N VAL A 50 0.05 1.54 4.43
CA VAL A 50 0.99 0.41 4.46
C VAL A 50 2.20 0.60 3.52
N LEU A 51 2.01 1.23 2.36
CA LEU A 51 3.05 1.39 1.31
C LEU A 51 3.82 2.72 1.37
N THR A 52 3.56 3.57 2.36
CA THR A 52 4.22 4.89 2.44
C THR A 52 4.76 5.22 3.82
N THR A 53 4.34 4.52 4.87
CA THR A 53 4.93 4.65 6.20
C THR A 53 6.12 3.71 6.39
N THR A 54 7.02 4.09 7.31
CA THR A 54 8.09 3.19 7.78
C THR A 54 7.49 1.88 8.30
N PHE A 55 8.18 0.77 8.05
CA PHE A 55 7.75 -0.53 8.54
C PHE A 55 7.88 -0.60 10.06
N ASP A 56 6.78 -0.95 10.71
CA ASP A 56 6.68 -1.19 12.14
C ASP A 56 5.67 -2.32 12.36
N ALA A 57 6.16 -3.50 12.73
CA ALA A 57 5.34 -4.69 12.96
C ALA A 57 4.45 -4.55 14.20
N GLU A 58 4.86 -3.74 15.17
CA GLU A 58 4.16 -3.53 16.44
C GLU A 58 3.12 -2.41 16.36
N SER A 59 3.07 -1.69 15.23
CA SER A 59 2.09 -0.62 15.02
C SER A 59 0.67 -1.18 14.91
N ILE A 60 -0.15 -0.91 15.93
CA ILE A 60 -1.59 -1.26 15.96
C ILE A 60 -2.31 -0.67 14.74
N SER A 61 -2.00 0.57 14.36
CA SER A 61 -2.58 1.20 13.17
C SER A 61 -2.25 0.43 11.90
N ARG A 62 -1.01 -0.08 11.77
CA ARG A 62 -0.60 -0.92 10.62
C ARG A 62 -1.31 -2.25 10.65
N GLN A 63 -1.38 -2.90 11.81
CA GLN A 63 -2.08 -4.17 11.97
C GLN A 63 -3.57 -4.04 11.60
N ASN A 64 -4.25 -2.99 12.05
CA ASN A 64 -5.65 -2.72 11.70
C ASN A 64 -5.83 -2.45 10.19
N ALA A 65 -4.93 -1.66 9.59
CA ALA A 65 -4.95 -1.39 8.14
C ALA A 65 -4.75 -2.67 7.32
N VAL A 66 -3.76 -3.50 7.69
CA VAL A 66 -3.47 -4.78 7.03
C VAL A 66 -4.63 -5.76 7.18
N LYS A 67 -5.21 -5.86 8.38
CA LYS A 67 -6.36 -6.74 8.63
C LYS A 67 -7.55 -6.33 7.75
N PHE A 68 -7.93 -5.06 7.79
CA PHE A 68 -9.02 -4.55 6.96
C PHE A 68 -8.76 -4.78 5.47
N LEU A 69 -7.53 -4.55 4.99
CA LEU A 69 -7.17 -4.83 3.60
C LEU A 69 -7.29 -6.30 3.23
N ALA A 70 -6.83 -7.21 4.09
CA ALA A 70 -6.92 -8.64 3.84
C ALA A 70 -8.39 -9.11 3.76
N ASP A 71 -9.23 -8.62 4.68
CA ASP A 71 -10.67 -8.89 4.69
C ASP A 71 -11.35 -8.29 3.45
N TRP A 72 -11.00 -7.06 3.07
CA TRP A 72 -11.53 -6.38 1.88
C TRP A 72 -11.13 -7.09 0.58
N VAL A 73 -9.85 -7.41 0.39
CA VAL A 73 -9.32 -8.12 -0.79
C VAL A 73 -9.98 -9.50 -0.95
N SER A 74 -10.26 -10.18 0.17
CA SER A 74 -10.91 -11.50 0.14
C SER A 74 -12.37 -11.45 -0.31
N GLY A 75 -13.09 -10.35 -0.04
CA GLY A 75 -14.52 -10.23 -0.38
C GLY A 75 -14.82 -9.34 -1.60
N ALA A 76 -13.87 -8.53 -2.06
CA ALA A 76 -14.06 -7.59 -3.18
C ALA A 76 -13.98 -8.29 -4.55
N LYS A 77 -15.00 -9.11 -4.86
CA LYS A 77 -15.10 -9.96 -6.08
C LYS A 77 -15.04 -9.22 -7.42
N LYS A 78 -15.16 -7.89 -7.42
CA LYS A 78 -15.07 -7.04 -8.63
C LYS A 78 -13.63 -6.94 -9.16
N TYR A 79 -12.64 -7.22 -8.32
CA TYR A 79 -11.23 -7.04 -8.64
C TYR A 79 -10.51 -8.37 -8.81
N ASN A 80 -9.46 -8.35 -9.62
CA ASN A 80 -8.66 -9.51 -9.92
C ASN A 80 -7.49 -9.60 -8.93
N PHE A 81 -7.71 -10.28 -7.81
CA PHE A 81 -6.66 -10.60 -6.86
C PHE A 81 -6.15 -12.02 -7.10
N TYR A 82 -4.91 -12.13 -7.57
CA TYR A 82 -4.27 -13.42 -7.84
C TYR A 82 -3.37 -13.81 -6.67
N MET A 83 -3.86 -14.74 -5.83
CA MET A 83 -3.15 -15.22 -4.64
C MET A 83 -2.26 -16.45 -4.91
N GLN A 84 -1.86 -16.66 -6.17
CA GLN A 84 -0.95 -17.74 -6.57
C GLN A 84 0.42 -17.16 -6.94
N ASN A 85 1.33 -18.01 -7.44
CA ASN A 85 2.66 -17.63 -7.91
C ASN A 85 3.47 -16.81 -6.89
N VAL A 86 3.50 -15.47 -7.00
CA VAL A 86 4.29 -14.62 -6.10
C VAL A 86 3.70 -14.64 -4.69
N ALA A 87 2.38 -14.47 -4.54
CA ALA A 87 1.71 -14.46 -3.24
C ALA A 87 1.94 -15.78 -2.47
N GLU A 88 1.81 -16.91 -3.17
CA GLU A 88 2.07 -18.23 -2.59
C GLU A 88 3.54 -18.41 -2.18
N TYR A 89 4.47 -17.94 -3.02
CA TYR A 89 5.91 -18.05 -2.74
C TYR A 89 6.33 -17.25 -1.50
N ILE A 90 5.72 -16.08 -1.27
CA ILE A 90 6.03 -15.20 -0.14
C ILE A 90 5.17 -15.47 1.09
N ARG A 91 4.17 -16.37 1.02
CA ARG A 91 3.15 -16.56 2.07
C ARG A 91 3.68 -16.85 3.47
N SER A 92 4.90 -17.41 3.58
CA SER A 92 5.56 -17.68 4.87
C SER A 92 6.08 -16.41 5.57
N ASP A 93 6.15 -15.30 4.85
CA ASP A 93 6.61 -14.00 5.34
C ASP A 93 5.42 -13.04 5.34
N ILE A 94 4.68 -13.05 6.46
CA ILE A 94 3.39 -12.35 6.60
C ILE A 94 3.56 -10.85 6.38
N ASP A 95 4.67 -10.27 6.81
CA ASP A 95 4.96 -8.86 6.61
C ASP A 95 5.16 -8.53 5.13
N LEU A 96 5.90 -9.36 4.39
CA LEU A 96 6.05 -9.18 2.95
C LEU A 96 4.73 -9.42 2.21
N LEU A 97 3.97 -10.44 2.60
CA LEU A 97 2.64 -10.70 2.04
C LEU A 97 1.70 -9.51 2.27
N SER A 98 1.77 -8.87 3.44
CA SER A 98 0.96 -7.67 3.75
C SER A 98 1.24 -6.51 2.79
N LEU A 99 2.52 -6.29 2.44
CA LEU A 99 2.90 -5.27 1.45
C LEU A 99 2.38 -5.64 0.06
N PHE A 100 2.45 -6.92 -0.31
CA PHE A 100 1.98 -7.40 -1.61
C PHE A 100 0.45 -7.27 -1.76
N ILE A 101 -0.31 -7.61 -0.72
CA ILE A 101 -1.77 -7.42 -0.67
C ILE A 101 -2.12 -5.93 -0.82
N ALA A 102 -1.45 -5.06 -0.06
CA ALA A 102 -1.64 -3.62 -0.16
C ALA A 102 -1.34 -3.11 -1.59
N ALA A 103 -0.27 -3.59 -2.22
CA ALA A 103 0.11 -3.19 -3.57
C ALA A 103 -0.91 -3.63 -4.63
N MET A 104 -1.42 -4.87 -4.54
CA MET A 104 -2.48 -5.33 -5.44
C MET A 104 -3.78 -4.50 -5.28
N ALA A 105 -4.17 -4.21 -4.04
CA ALA A 105 -5.35 -3.39 -3.74
C ALA A 105 -5.19 -1.97 -4.31
N LYS A 106 -4.06 -1.31 -4.02
CA LYS A 106 -3.73 0.02 -4.53
C LYS A 106 -3.81 0.07 -6.05
N TYR A 107 -3.14 -0.84 -6.74
CA TYR A 107 -3.11 -0.85 -8.20
C TYR A 107 -4.52 -1.00 -8.80
N ASN A 108 -5.30 -1.96 -8.32
CA ASN A 108 -6.68 -2.18 -8.77
C ASN A 108 -7.58 -0.96 -8.53
N LEU A 109 -7.47 -0.32 -7.36
CA LEU A 109 -8.29 0.85 -7.00
C LEU A 109 -7.93 2.09 -7.81
N GLU A 110 -6.64 2.30 -8.09
CA GLU A 110 -6.15 3.42 -8.92
C GLU A 110 -6.49 3.24 -10.40
N HIS A 111 -6.63 2.00 -10.87
CA HIS A 111 -6.94 1.68 -12.27
C HIS A 111 -8.37 1.18 -12.46
N LYS A 112 -9.29 1.47 -11.53
CA LYS A 112 -10.65 0.92 -11.53
C LYS A 112 -11.52 1.25 -12.75
N GLN A 113 -11.18 2.30 -13.50
CA GLN A 113 -11.87 2.67 -14.74
C GLN A 113 -11.45 1.78 -15.94
N ASN A 114 -10.28 1.16 -15.86
CA ASN A 114 -9.77 0.22 -16.85
C ASN A 114 -9.13 -0.98 -16.12
N PRO A 115 -9.96 -1.93 -15.62
CA PRO A 115 -9.48 -3.04 -14.81
C PRO A 115 -8.43 -3.87 -15.57
N ALA A 116 -7.27 -4.02 -14.96
CA ALA A 116 -6.21 -4.84 -15.50
C ALA A 116 -6.49 -6.34 -15.29
N ASP A 117 -5.86 -7.16 -16.13
CA ASP A 117 -5.81 -8.59 -15.90
C ASP A 117 -4.94 -8.92 -14.66
N ALA A 118 -5.12 -10.12 -14.13
CA ALA A 118 -4.51 -10.54 -12.88
C ALA A 118 -2.96 -10.57 -12.93
N LEU A 119 -2.37 -10.88 -14.09
CA LEU A 119 -0.92 -10.90 -14.28
C LEU A 119 -0.36 -9.47 -14.28
N THR A 120 -1.05 -8.53 -14.93
CA THR A 120 -0.69 -7.11 -14.92
C THR A 120 -0.75 -6.54 -13.49
N VAL A 121 -1.76 -6.90 -12.71
CA VAL A 121 -1.85 -6.55 -11.28
C VAL A 121 -0.65 -7.11 -10.50
N GLU A 122 -0.35 -8.41 -10.62
CA GLU A 122 0.78 -9.06 -9.94
C GLU A 122 2.12 -8.37 -10.26
N LYS A 123 2.36 -8.03 -11.53
CA LYS A 123 3.62 -7.40 -11.96
C LYS A 123 3.81 -6.00 -11.39
N ASN A 124 2.74 -5.21 -11.37
CA ASN A 124 2.79 -3.86 -10.78
C ASN A 124 2.86 -3.91 -9.26
N ALA A 125 2.20 -4.90 -8.63
CA ALA A 125 2.32 -5.12 -7.20
C ALA A 125 3.76 -5.49 -6.79
N CYS A 126 4.42 -6.37 -7.55
CA CYS A 126 5.84 -6.69 -7.35
C CYS A 126 6.72 -5.44 -7.41
N ARG A 127 6.48 -4.56 -8.39
CA ARG A 127 7.21 -3.29 -8.51
C ARG A 127 6.98 -2.38 -7.31
N MET A 128 5.75 -2.14 -6.91
CA MET A 128 5.43 -1.31 -5.74
C MET A 128 6.08 -1.83 -4.44
N VAL A 129 6.08 -3.17 -4.24
CA VAL A 129 6.74 -3.78 -3.08
C VAL A 129 8.25 -3.59 -3.14
N LEU A 130 8.88 -3.77 -4.30
CA LEU A 130 10.32 -3.51 -4.47
C LEU A 130 10.64 -2.04 -4.18
N ASP A 131 9.86 -1.11 -4.70
CA ASP A 131 10.03 0.33 -4.47
C ASP A 131 9.89 0.67 -2.98
N TYR A 132 8.97 0.03 -2.27
CA TYR A 132 8.84 0.16 -0.82
C TYR A 132 10.07 -0.38 -0.09
N CYS A 133 10.49 -1.62 -0.39
CA CYS A 133 11.61 -2.28 0.29
C CYS A 133 12.97 -1.63 -0.03
N ASN A 134 13.11 -0.99 -1.19
CA ASN A 134 14.35 -0.34 -1.60
C ASN A 134 14.55 1.04 -0.97
N LYS A 135 13.51 1.62 -0.35
CA LYS A 135 13.62 2.88 0.40
C LYS A 135 14.24 2.60 1.78
N PRO A 136 15.46 3.07 2.09
CA PRO A 136 16.09 2.80 3.38
C PRO A 136 15.27 3.33 4.57
N ALA A 137 14.54 4.43 4.37
CA ALA A 137 13.64 5.01 5.36
C ALA A 137 12.50 4.07 5.82
N ASN A 138 12.17 3.06 5.00
CA ASN A 138 11.13 2.10 5.33
C ASN A 138 11.61 0.97 6.23
N LYS A 139 12.92 0.79 6.43
CA LYS A 139 13.51 -0.18 7.38
C LYS A 139 13.05 -1.63 7.20
N PHE A 140 12.54 -2.00 6.03
CA PHE A 140 12.07 -3.35 5.75
C PHE A 140 13.24 -4.27 5.33
N ASN A 141 13.42 -5.39 6.02
CA ASN A 141 14.47 -6.35 5.69
C ASN A 141 13.99 -7.40 4.67
N LEU A 142 14.13 -7.07 3.37
CA LEU A 142 13.75 -7.99 2.30
C LEU A 142 14.79 -9.10 2.08
N LYS A 143 14.41 -10.34 2.40
CA LYS A 143 15.28 -11.54 2.19
C LYS A 143 15.60 -11.72 0.70
N LYS A 144 16.86 -12.07 0.40
CA LYS A 144 17.40 -12.22 -0.98
C LYS A 144 16.55 -13.14 -1.87
N LYS A 145 16.05 -14.26 -1.33
CA LYS A 145 15.19 -15.20 -2.08
C LYS A 145 13.88 -14.56 -2.55
N PHE A 146 13.26 -13.73 -1.71
CA PHE A 146 12.00 -13.07 -2.04
C PHE A 146 12.22 -11.89 -2.97
N ARG A 147 13.31 -11.13 -2.77
CA ARG A 147 13.74 -10.10 -3.72
C ARG A 147 13.84 -10.64 -5.14
N LYS A 148 14.57 -11.74 -5.32
CA LYS A 148 14.74 -12.37 -6.64
C LYS A 148 13.39 -12.73 -7.27
N LYS A 149 12.48 -13.35 -6.50
CA LYS A 149 11.13 -13.69 -6.98
C LYS A 149 10.34 -12.45 -7.42
N LEU A 150 10.38 -11.37 -6.64
CA LEU A 150 9.71 -10.11 -6.98
C LEU A 150 10.31 -9.47 -8.24
N GLU A 151 11.63 -9.44 -8.38
CA GLU A 151 12.33 -8.87 -9.53
C GLU A 151 12.01 -9.62 -10.84
N GLU A 152 11.97 -10.95 -10.80
CA GLU A 152 11.59 -11.80 -11.94
C GLU A 152 10.15 -11.57 -12.42
N ASN A 153 9.28 -11.09 -11.53
CA ASN A 153 7.85 -10.91 -11.80
C ASN A 153 7.44 -9.44 -11.84
N ALA A 154 8.36 -8.47 -11.70
CA ALA A 154 8.01 -7.05 -11.74
C ALA A 154 7.96 -6.52 -13.19
N VAL A 155 7.13 -5.50 -13.44
CA VAL A 155 7.29 -4.67 -14.66
C VAL A 155 8.69 -4.03 -14.67
N PRO A 156 9.37 -3.81 -15.81
CA PRO A 156 10.70 -3.18 -15.87
C PRO A 156 10.72 -1.75 -15.28
N THR A 157 11.88 -1.28 -14.81
CA THR A 157 12.09 0.16 -14.51
C THR A 157 12.28 0.88 -15.84
N ASN A 158 11.46 1.89 -16.11
CA ASN A 158 11.69 2.82 -17.22
C ASN A 158 12.92 3.69 -16.96
#